data_AF-A0A2M8FZL8-F1
#
_entry.id   AF-A0A2M8FZL8-F1
#
_cell.length_a   1.000
_cell.length_b   1.000
_cell.length_c   1.000
_cell.angle_alpha   90.00
_cell.angle_beta   90.00
_cell.angle_gamma   90.00
#
_symmetry.space_group_name_H-M   'P 1'
#
loop_
_entity.id
_entity.type
_entity.pdbx_description
1 polymer ?
#
loop_
_entity_poly.entity_id
_entity_poly.type
_entity_poly.pdbx_seq_one_letter_code
_entity_poly.pdbx_strand_id
1 'polypeptide(L)'
;MSVKWIQSLLGNKPSAESLQQGSVEKTLREKIEKTNGVDVPHEVLTQEAAEHYAALEGLKAAGSGSDKRERLKKKVRKKVWDVVTQDFDIEDEQVIEEITERMCEFAESDPDCAKMFEE
;
A
#
# COMPACT_ATOMS: atom_id res chain seq x y z
N MET A 1 -5.49 85.38 -20.58
CA MET A 1 -4.77 84.11 -20.82
C MET A 1 -4.52 83.40 -19.47
N SER A 2 -5.57 83.19 -18.64
CA SER A 2 -5.39 82.74 -17.24
C SER A 2 -6.42 81.69 -16.78
N VAL A 3 -7.34 81.26 -17.65
CA VAL A 3 -8.43 80.33 -17.28
C VAL A 3 -8.07 78.86 -17.61
N LYS A 4 -7.10 78.63 -18.50
CA LYS A 4 -6.62 77.29 -18.86
C LYS A 4 -5.79 76.60 -17.77
N TRP A 5 -5.19 77.37 -16.84
CA TRP A 5 -4.38 76.79 -15.76
C TRP A 5 -5.23 76.24 -14.60
N ILE A 6 -6.38 76.87 -14.30
CA ILE A 6 -7.24 76.46 -13.18
C ILE A 6 -7.92 75.11 -13.48
N GLN A 7 -8.25 74.82 -14.74
CA GLN A 7 -8.79 73.51 -15.13
C GLN A 7 -7.76 72.37 -15.04
N SER A 8 -6.46 72.68 -15.03
CA SER A 8 -5.39 71.69 -14.79
C SER A 8 -5.23 71.30 -13.32
N LEU A 9 -5.81 72.07 -12.38
CA LEU A 9 -5.71 71.80 -10.93
C LEU A 9 -6.89 71.01 -10.38
N LEU A 10 -8.05 71.02 -11.07
CA LEU A 10 -9.28 70.35 -10.62
C LEU A 10 -9.59 69.04 -11.35
N GLY A 11 -8.82 68.69 -12.38
CA GLY A 11 -9.07 67.53 -13.24
C GLY A 11 -7.99 66.47 -13.15
N ASN A 12 -8.29 65.40 -12.42
CA ASN A 12 -7.82 64.05 -12.69
C ASN A 12 -6.38 63.68 -12.27
N LYS A 13 -6.22 63.26 -11.02
CA LYS A 13 -5.31 62.16 -10.68
C LYS A 13 -6.11 61.11 -9.91
N PRO A 14 -6.43 59.94 -10.49
CA PRO A 14 -6.68 58.77 -9.65
C PRO A 14 -5.40 58.54 -8.85
N SER A 15 -5.51 58.61 -7.52
CA SER A 15 -4.40 58.37 -6.61
C SER A 15 -3.80 57.00 -6.94
N ALA A 16 -2.53 56.98 -7.35
CA ALA A 16 -1.77 55.75 -7.57
C ALA A 16 -1.59 54.93 -6.28
N GLU A 17 -1.92 55.51 -5.11
CA GLU A 17 -1.83 54.84 -3.81
C GLU A 17 -3.00 53.87 -3.58
N SER A 18 -4.20 54.13 -4.12
CA SER A 18 -5.36 53.25 -3.92
C SER A 18 -5.33 52.00 -4.83
N LEU A 19 -4.66 52.08 -5.99
CA LEU A 19 -4.38 50.92 -6.85
C LEU A 19 -3.23 50.05 -6.31
N GLN A 20 -2.25 50.65 -5.63
CA GLN A 20 -1.18 49.88 -4.99
C GLN A 20 -1.65 49.12 -3.75
N GLN A 21 -2.49 49.72 -2.89
CA GLN A 21 -3.03 49.00 -1.72
C GLN A 21 -3.91 47.80 -2.11
N GLY A 22 -4.81 47.96 -3.09
CA GLY A 22 -5.64 46.85 -3.58
C GLY A 22 -4.85 45.76 -4.31
N SER A 23 -3.72 46.12 -4.93
CA SER A 23 -2.81 45.13 -5.52
C SER A 23 -2.03 44.36 -4.45
N VAL A 24 -1.51 45.03 -3.42
CA VAL A 24 -0.72 44.38 -2.35
C VAL A 24 -1.59 43.41 -1.54
N GLU A 25 -2.84 43.76 -1.22
CA GLU A 25 -3.76 42.84 -0.53
C GLU A 25 -4.11 41.60 -1.36
N LYS A 26 -4.26 41.74 -2.68
CA LYS A 26 -4.51 40.60 -3.58
C LYS A 26 -3.30 39.67 -3.67
N THR A 27 -2.08 40.20 -3.78
CA THR A 27 -0.86 39.37 -3.82
C THR A 27 -0.57 38.70 -2.47
N LEU A 28 -0.95 39.32 -1.35
CA LEU A 28 -0.82 38.72 -0.01
C LEU A 28 -1.83 37.59 0.20
N ARG A 29 -3.08 37.78 -0.22
CA ARG A 29 -4.10 36.71 -0.16
C ARG A 29 -3.75 35.53 -1.07
N GLU A 30 -3.28 35.76 -2.29
CA GLU A 30 -2.81 34.68 -3.17
C GLU A 30 -1.56 33.97 -2.65
N LYS A 31 -0.68 34.67 -1.91
CA LYS A 31 0.46 34.02 -1.24
C LYS A 31 0.06 33.20 -0.03
N ILE A 32 -0.90 33.67 0.76
CA ILE A 32 -1.43 32.95 1.93
C ILE A 32 -2.23 31.71 1.48
N GLU A 33 -2.96 31.80 0.37
CA GLU A 33 -3.71 30.68 -0.21
C GLU A 33 -2.78 29.63 -0.89
N LYS A 34 -1.57 30.03 -1.29
CA LYS A 34 -0.52 29.13 -1.82
C LYS A 34 0.42 28.56 -0.77
N THR A 35 0.48 29.13 0.43
CA THR A 35 1.10 28.45 1.57
C THR A 35 0.10 27.45 2.10
N ASN A 36 -0.08 26.34 1.38
CA ASN A 36 -0.51 25.10 2.00
C ASN A 36 0.50 24.85 3.11
N GLY A 37 0.12 25.17 4.34
CA GLY A 37 0.86 24.79 5.52
C GLY A 37 0.94 23.28 5.46
N VAL A 38 2.09 22.78 5.02
CA VAL A 38 2.36 21.36 5.00
C VAL A 38 2.20 20.91 6.44
N ASP A 39 1.20 20.09 6.69
CA ASP A 39 0.97 19.47 7.99
C ASP A 39 2.09 18.46 8.17
N VAL A 40 3.24 18.95 8.65
CA VAL A 40 4.47 18.16 8.86
C VAL A 40 4.18 16.90 9.67
N PRO A 41 3.33 16.93 10.73
CA PRO A 41 2.84 15.72 11.38
C PRO A 41 2.15 14.72 10.43
N HIS A 42 1.29 15.18 9.52
CA HIS A 42 0.60 14.31 8.57
C HIS A 42 1.58 13.63 7.61
N GLU A 43 2.53 14.38 7.04
CA GLU A 43 3.54 13.83 6.12
C GLU A 43 4.43 12.79 6.80
N VAL A 44 4.92 13.08 8.01
CA VAL A 44 5.72 12.14 8.82
C VAL A 44 4.93 10.87 9.11
N LEU A 45 3.66 10.99 9.53
CA LEU A 45 2.82 9.83 9.81
C LEU A 45 2.53 9.00 8.55
N THR A 46 2.30 9.64 7.39
CA THR A 46 2.14 8.91 6.13
C THR A 46 3.41 8.21 5.69
N GLN A 47 4.57 8.81 5.92
CA GLN A 47 5.86 8.22 5.56
C GLN A 47 6.21 7.04 6.48
N GLU A 48 6.05 7.20 7.79
CA GLU A 48 6.19 6.09 8.75
C GLU A 48 5.22 4.96 8.42
N ALA A 49 3.95 5.27 8.13
CA ALA A 49 2.98 4.27 7.74
C ALA A 49 3.43 3.50 6.48
N ALA A 50 3.93 4.19 5.46
CA ALA A 50 4.43 3.55 4.23
C ALA A 50 5.62 2.62 4.49
N GLU A 51 6.56 3.03 5.34
CA GLU A 51 7.71 2.21 5.75
C GLU A 51 7.26 0.96 6.53
N HIS A 52 6.31 1.12 7.46
CA HIS A 52 5.72 0.00 8.19
C HIS A 52 4.93 -0.96 7.28
N TYR A 53 4.21 -0.44 6.28
CA TYR A 53 3.53 -1.27 5.29
C TYR A 53 4.50 -2.13 4.48
N ALA A 54 5.61 -1.56 4.02
CA ALA A 54 6.64 -2.31 3.29
C ALA A 54 7.27 -3.42 4.15
N ALA A 55 7.50 -3.14 5.44
CA ALA A 55 8.01 -4.14 6.39
C ALA A 55 7.01 -5.29 6.63
N LEU A 56 5.71 -4.98 6.70
CA LEU A 56 4.64 -5.97 6.85
C LEU A 56 4.42 -6.79 5.57
N GLU A 57 4.63 -6.22 4.39
CA GLU A 57 4.50 -6.91 3.12
C GLU A 57 5.57 -8.01 2.96
N GLY A 58 6.80 -7.73 3.39
CA GLY A 58 7.87 -8.74 3.46
C GLY A 58 7.53 -9.90 4.41
N LEU A 59 6.91 -9.61 5.56
CA LEU A 59 6.47 -10.61 6.53
C LEU A 59 5.32 -11.49 5.97
N LYS A 60 4.39 -10.86 5.24
CA LYS A 60 3.28 -11.55 4.57
C LYS A 60 3.77 -12.52 3.49
N ALA A 61 4.79 -12.11 2.72
CA ALA A 61 5.41 -12.99 1.73
C ALA A 61 6.06 -14.22 2.41
N ALA A 62 6.80 -14.02 3.50
CA ALA A 62 7.40 -15.10 4.27
C ALA A 62 6.36 -16.06 4.88
N GLY A 63 5.24 -15.53 5.39
CA GLY A 63 4.14 -16.35 5.92
C GLY A 63 3.40 -17.16 4.86
N SER A 64 3.23 -16.61 3.65
CA SER A 64 2.44 -17.24 2.59
C SER A 64 3.01 -18.56 2.05
N GLY A 65 4.34 -18.73 2.08
CA GLY A 65 5.00 -19.97 1.68
C GLY A 65 4.74 -21.11 2.67
N SER A 66 4.89 -20.82 3.97
CA SER A 66 4.60 -21.78 5.05
C SER A 66 3.14 -22.20 5.04
N ASP A 67 2.22 -21.27 4.78
CA ASP A 67 0.78 -21.53 4.73
C ASP A 67 0.40 -22.46 3.56
N LYS A 68 1.08 -22.32 2.41
CA LYS A 68 0.89 -23.21 1.25
C LYS A 68 1.39 -24.63 1.55
N ARG A 69 2.58 -24.77 2.13
CA ARG A 69 3.16 -26.08 2.49
C ARG A 69 2.30 -26.79 3.54
N GLU A 70 1.84 -26.08 4.57
CA GLU A 70 1.00 -26.70 5.61
C GLU A 70 -0.35 -27.17 5.06
N ARG A 71 -0.96 -26.39 4.15
CA ARG A 71 -2.18 -26.80 3.45
C ARG A 71 -1.96 -28.03 2.58
N LEU A 72 -0.86 -28.07 1.81
CA LEU A 72 -0.50 -29.23 1.01
C LEU A 72 -0.29 -30.47 1.88
N LYS A 73 0.50 -30.34 2.95
CA LYS A 73 0.78 -31.44 3.89
C LYS A 73 -0.50 -31.99 4.52
N LYS A 74 -1.46 -31.15 4.90
CA LYS A 74 -2.77 -31.61 5.41
C LYS A 74 -3.56 -32.39 4.36
N LYS A 75 -3.58 -31.95 3.11
CA LYS A 75 -4.29 -32.65 2.01
C LYS A 75 -3.62 -33.99 1.68
N VAL A 76 -2.29 -34.00 1.55
CA VAL A 76 -1.50 -35.21 1.31
C VAL A 76 -1.71 -36.20 2.44
N ARG A 77 -1.57 -35.77 3.70
CA ARG A 77 -1.77 -36.65 4.87
C ARG A 77 -3.13 -37.32 4.86
N LYS A 78 -4.20 -36.58 4.53
CA LYS A 78 -5.55 -37.15 4.44
C LYS A 78 -5.63 -38.23 3.35
N LYS A 79 -5.14 -37.95 2.13
CA LYS A 79 -5.15 -38.95 1.05
C LYS A 79 -4.29 -40.17 1.37
N VAL A 80 -3.11 -39.96 1.95
CA VAL A 80 -2.22 -41.04 2.38
C VAL A 80 -2.90 -41.87 3.46
N TRP A 81 -3.50 -41.24 4.48
CA TRP A 81 -4.26 -41.95 5.51
C TRP A 81 -5.36 -42.80 4.88
N ASP A 82 -6.19 -42.21 4.01
CA ASP A 82 -7.30 -42.92 3.36
C ASP A 82 -6.80 -44.14 2.55
N VAL A 83 -5.74 -43.98 1.74
CA VAL A 83 -5.18 -45.08 0.93
C VAL A 83 -4.49 -46.14 1.78
N VAL A 84 -3.65 -45.74 2.74
CA VAL A 84 -2.85 -46.65 3.55
C VAL A 84 -3.72 -47.45 4.51
N THR A 85 -4.75 -46.83 5.10
CA THR A 85 -5.68 -47.55 5.98
C THR A 85 -6.67 -48.41 5.20
N GLN A 86 -7.17 -47.97 4.04
CA GLN A 86 -8.16 -48.76 3.27
C GLN A 86 -7.53 -49.90 2.47
N ASP A 87 -6.41 -49.65 1.79
CA ASP A 87 -5.83 -50.62 0.85
C ASP A 87 -4.79 -51.52 1.49
N PHE A 88 -4.12 -51.06 2.56
CA PHE A 88 -3.00 -51.77 3.18
C PHE A 88 -3.24 -52.17 4.64
N ASP A 89 -4.34 -51.72 5.28
CA ASP A 89 -4.67 -52.01 6.68
C ASP A 89 -3.55 -51.62 7.67
N ILE A 90 -2.83 -50.53 7.35
CA ILE A 90 -1.75 -50.00 8.19
C ILE A 90 -2.27 -48.77 8.93
N GLU A 91 -2.36 -48.87 10.26
CA GLU A 91 -2.75 -47.76 11.15
C GLU A 91 -1.55 -47.13 11.88
N ASP A 92 -0.32 -47.49 11.51
CA ASP A 92 0.89 -46.93 12.12
C ASP A 92 1.10 -45.47 11.69
N GLU A 93 0.89 -44.56 12.63
CA GLU A 93 0.97 -43.12 12.42
C GLU A 93 2.38 -42.67 11.98
N GLN A 94 3.44 -43.36 12.41
CA GLN A 94 4.81 -43.01 11.99
C GLN A 94 5.05 -43.32 10.52
N VAL A 95 4.53 -44.45 10.05
CA VAL A 95 4.62 -44.85 8.64
C VAL A 95 3.84 -43.88 7.76
N ILE A 96 2.64 -43.50 8.20
CA ILE A 96 1.81 -42.53 7.48
C ILE A 96 2.49 -41.17 7.41
N GLU A 97 3.16 -40.73 8.48
CA GLU A 97 3.89 -39.46 8.50
C GLU A 97 5.14 -39.50 7.59
N GLU A 98 5.89 -40.60 7.57
CA GLU A 98 7.04 -40.76 6.66
C GLU A 98 6.60 -40.72 5.18
N ILE A 99 5.52 -41.43 4.84
CA ILE A 99 4.96 -41.43 3.48
C ILE A 99 4.44 -40.02 3.13
N THR A 100 3.76 -39.36 4.07
CA THR A 100 3.26 -38.00 3.89
C THR A 100 4.39 -37.03 3.57
N GLU A 101 5.50 -37.08 4.31
CA GLU A 101 6.63 -36.16 4.09
C GLU A 101 7.29 -36.42 2.73
N ARG A 102 7.53 -37.69 2.36
CA ARG A 102 8.06 -38.02 1.02
C ARG A 102 7.15 -37.55 -0.12
N MET A 103 5.84 -37.69 0.04
CA MET A 103 4.86 -37.23 -0.96
C MET A 103 4.80 -35.70 -1.02
N CYS A 104 4.99 -35.01 0.11
CA CYS A 104 5.10 -33.55 0.12
C CYS A 104 6.36 -33.08 -0.63
N GLU A 105 7.52 -33.69 -0.37
CA GLU A 105 8.77 -33.37 -1.09
C GLU A 105 8.63 -33.60 -2.60
N PHE A 106 7.95 -34.67 -2.99
CA PHE A 106 7.67 -34.96 -4.41
C PHE A 106 6.73 -33.93 -5.03
N ALA A 107 5.64 -33.56 -4.35
CA ALA A 107 4.71 -32.54 -4.82
C ALA A 107 5.32 -31.12 -4.83
N GLU A 108 6.26 -30.81 -3.94
CA GLU A 108 7.03 -29.56 -3.98
C GLU A 108 7.97 -29.50 -5.20
N SER A 109 8.46 -30.66 -5.66
CA SER A 109 9.36 -30.78 -6.80
C SER A 109 8.65 -30.83 -8.15
N ASP A 110 7.43 -31.38 -8.19
CA ASP A 110 6.60 -31.53 -9.40
C ASP A 110 5.23 -30.84 -9.25
N PRO A 111 5.00 -29.71 -9.96
CA PRO A 111 3.74 -28.99 -9.94
C PRO A 111 2.52 -29.79 -10.42
N ASP A 112 2.70 -30.76 -11.32
CA ASP A 112 1.59 -31.58 -11.80
C ASP A 112 1.18 -32.62 -10.76
N CYS A 113 2.13 -33.11 -9.98
CA CYS A 113 1.84 -33.95 -8.82
C CYS A 113 1.10 -33.16 -7.73
N ALA A 114 1.51 -31.91 -7.46
CA ALA A 114 0.82 -31.06 -6.49
C ALA A 114 -0.68 -30.90 -6.79
N LYS A 115 -1.06 -30.76 -8.08
CA LYS A 115 -2.47 -30.67 -8.51
C LYS A 115 -3.28 -31.92 -8.16
N MET A 116 -2.67 -33.10 -8.17
CA MET A 116 -3.36 -34.36 -7.79
C MET A 116 -3.82 -34.35 -6.33
N PHE A 117 -3.20 -33.52 -5.48
CA PHE A 117 -3.61 -33.34 -4.08
C PHE A 117 -4.51 -32.14 -3.86
N GLU A 118 -4.77 -31.31 -4.88
CA GLU A 118 -5.61 -30.12 -4.74
C GLU A 118 -7.11 -30.41 -4.82
N GLU A 119 -7.51 -31.43 -5.58
CA GLU A 119 -8.87 -32.02 -5.66
C GLU A 119 -9.24 -32.81 -4.39
#